data_AF-A0AAU3G040-F1
#
_entry.id   AF-A0AAU3G040-F1
#
_cell.length_a   1.000
_cell.length_b   1.000
_cell.length_c   1.000
_cell.angle_alpha   90.00
_cell.angle_beta   90.00
_cell.angle_gamma   90.00
#
_symmetry.space_group_name_H-M   'P 1'
#
loop_
_entity.id
_entity.type
_entity.pdbx_description
1 polymer ?
#
loop_
_entity_poly.entity_id
_entity_poly.type
_entity_poly.pdbx_seq_one_letter_code
_entity_poly.pdbx_strand_id
1 'polypeptide(L)'
;MSTDVCPECDNHMWMRGHHANYDHIHAAEVLPPAKHTDSHIIRHGYAVGMGGSIPQTWVFFENLEPALVFGRAGRMSSHDIRSYGVYEAARENRFDARGRVDVTTLLVAGKSIDREGDEAEIFRRWVRGCDPESAYYESGWARSSGKRSAIR
;
A
#
# COMPACT_ATOMS: atom_id res chain seq x y z
N MET A 1 17.65 -8.29 -19.73
CA MET A 1 16.46 -7.78 -19.01
C MET A 1 15.26 -8.40 -19.69
N SER A 2 14.66 -9.42 -19.06
CA SER A 2 13.55 -10.16 -19.68
C SER A 2 12.31 -9.27 -19.68
N THR A 3 11.79 -8.97 -20.86
CA THR A 3 10.49 -8.32 -21.08
C THR A 3 9.36 -9.34 -20.98
N ASP A 4 9.47 -10.28 -20.03
CA ASP A 4 8.42 -11.28 -19.82
C ASP A 4 7.26 -10.57 -19.12
N VAL A 5 6.24 -10.25 -19.91
CA VAL A 5 4.94 -9.84 -19.42
C VAL A 5 4.48 -10.92 -18.45
N CYS A 6 4.49 -10.63 -17.15
CA CYS A 6 3.92 -11.53 -16.15
C CYS A 6 2.43 -11.74 -16.51
N PRO A 7 1.99 -12.96 -16.85
CA PRO A 7 0.62 -13.20 -17.31
C PRO A 7 -0.43 -12.78 -16.28
N GLU A 8 -0.07 -12.86 -15.00
CA GLU A 8 -0.92 -12.44 -13.87
C GLU A 8 -1.06 -10.92 -13.78
N CYS A 9 -0.01 -10.17 -14.14
CA CYS A 9 -0.04 -8.70 -14.21
C CYS A 9 -0.83 -8.18 -15.42
N ASP A 10 -1.01 -9.01 -16.47
CA ASP A 10 -1.69 -8.58 -17.70
C ASP A 10 -3.22 -8.62 -17.58
N ASN A 11 -3.79 -9.23 -16.54
CA ASN A 11 -5.24 -9.42 -16.42
C ASN A 11 -6.02 -8.14 -16.06
N HIS A 12 -5.35 -7.06 -15.63
CA HIS A 12 -6.00 -5.80 -15.29
C HIS A 12 -5.31 -4.59 -15.91
N MET A 13 -6.09 -3.77 -16.63
CA MET A 13 -5.60 -2.59 -17.35
C MET A 13 -4.80 -1.61 -16.46
N TRP A 14 -5.11 -1.53 -15.17
CA TRP A 14 -4.47 -0.63 -14.20
C TRP A 14 -3.25 -1.24 -13.49
N MET A 15 -2.92 -2.49 -13.80
CA MET A 15 -1.82 -3.26 -13.20
C MET A 15 -0.74 -3.61 -14.22
N ARG A 16 -1.03 -3.41 -15.52
CA ARG A 16 -0.09 -3.58 -16.63
C ARG A 16 1.06 -2.57 -16.57
N GLY A 17 2.26 -3.04 -16.91
CA GLY A 17 3.44 -2.21 -17.12
C GLY A 17 4.42 -2.21 -15.95
N HIS A 18 5.49 -1.43 -16.10
CA HIS A 18 6.54 -1.29 -15.09
C HIS A 18 6.09 -0.33 -13.99
N HIS A 19 6.16 -0.77 -12.73
CA HIS A 19 5.84 0.05 -11.56
C HIS A 19 7.11 0.34 -10.77
N ALA A 20 7.35 1.59 -10.41
CA ALA A 20 8.61 1.99 -9.78
C ALA A 20 8.92 1.29 -8.44
N ASN A 21 7.87 0.83 -7.74
CA ASN A 21 7.97 0.32 -6.36
C ASN A 21 7.64 -1.17 -6.23
N TYR A 22 7.22 -1.82 -7.32
CA TYR A 22 6.71 -3.19 -7.29
C TYR A 22 7.16 -3.96 -8.51
N ASP A 23 7.65 -5.17 -8.29
CA ASP A 23 7.93 -6.12 -9.36
C ASP A 23 6.62 -6.64 -9.97
N HIS A 24 5.59 -6.79 -9.13
CA HIS A 24 4.26 -7.26 -9.53
C HIS A 24 3.13 -6.51 -8.81
N ILE A 25 2.01 -6.31 -9.51
CA ILE A 25 0.76 -5.82 -8.92
C ILE A 25 -0.36 -6.74 -9.40
N HIS A 26 -1.08 -7.37 -8.48
CA HIS A 26 -2.17 -8.30 -8.78
C HIS A 26 -3.47 -7.87 -8.11
N ALA A 27 -4.58 -8.13 -8.79
CA ALA A 27 -5.89 -8.08 -8.18
C ALA A 27 -6.07 -9.34 -7.34
N ALA A 28 -6.62 -9.19 -6.14
CA ALA A 28 -6.94 -10.28 -5.25
C ALA A 28 -8.42 -10.20 -4.88
N GLU A 29 -9.14 -11.31 -5.06
CA GLU A 29 -10.51 -11.42 -4.52
C GLU A 29 -10.48 -11.50 -2.99
N VAL A 30 -9.49 -12.22 -2.46
CA VAL A 30 -9.22 -12.38 -1.03
C VAL A 30 -7.74 -12.16 -0.79
N LEU A 31 -7.40 -11.28 0.16
CA LEU A 31 -6.00 -11.06 0.54
C LEU A 31 -5.45 -12.28 1.29
N PRO A 32 -4.21 -12.72 1.00
CA PRO A 32 -3.58 -13.80 1.75
C PRO A 32 -3.38 -13.40 3.21
N PRO A 33 -3.31 -14.35 4.16
CA PRO A 33 -3.12 -14.02 5.57
C PRO A 33 -1.79 -13.30 5.79
N ALA A 34 -1.77 -12.37 6.76
CA ALA A 34 -0.54 -11.73 7.18
C ALA A 34 0.50 -12.77 7.61
N LYS A 35 1.75 -12.54 7.23
CA LYS A 35 2.85 -13.48 7.45
C LYS A 35 4.13 -12.72 7.75
N HIS A 36 4.93 -13.22 8.69
CA HIS A 36 6.20 -12.61 9.03
C HIS A 36 7.24 -13.68 9.33
N THR A 37 8.12 -13.91 8.36
CA THR A 37 9.26 -14.84 8.43
C THR A 37 10.46 -14.20 7.76
N ASP A 38 11.67 -14.73 7.98
CA ASP A 38 12.91 -14.15 7.46
C ASP A 38 12.96 -14.04 5.93
N SER A 39 12.24 -14.92 5.22
CA SER A 39 12.24 -14.99 3.75
C SER A 39 10.93 -14.56 3.10
N HIS A 40 9.90 -14.25 3.90
CA HIS A 40 8.56 -13.98 3.41
C HIS A 40 7.78 -13.14 4.43
N ILE A 41 7.43 -11.93 4.01
CA ILE A 41 6.61 -10.98 4.77
C ILE A 41 5.37 -10.61 3.94
N ILE A 42 4.19 -10.75 4.53
CA ILE A 42 2.91 -10.23 4.00
C ILE A 42 2.35 -9.26 5.03
N ARG A 43 2.23 -7.98 4.65
CA ARG A 43 1.64 -6.92 5.47
C ARG A 43 0.32 -6.47 4.88
N HIS A 44 -0.72 -6.43 5.70
CA HIS A 44 -2.01 -5.85 5.32
C HIS A 44 -1.98 -4.33 5.50
N GLY A 45 -2.80 -3.66 4.69
CA GLY A 45 -2.93 -2.22 4.71
C GLY A 45 -3.80 -1.77 3.55
N TYR A 46 -3.42 -0.65 2.94
CA TYR A 46 -4.18 0.04 1.92
C TYR A 46 -3.28 0.47 0.77
N ALA A 47 -3.80 0.38 -0.45
CA ALA A 47 -3.12 0.85 -1.65
C ALA A 47 -3.87 2.04 -2.24
N VAL A 48 -3.14 3.09 -2.56
CA VAL A 48 -3.64 4.24 -3.31
C VAL A 48 -3.17 4.09 -4.75
N GLY A 49 -4.12 3.90 -5.66
CA GLY A 49 -3.88 3.95 -7.10
C GLY A 49 -4.15 5.34 -7.64
N MET A 50 -3.25 5.90 -8.45
CA MET A 50 -3.39 7.21 -9.08
C MET A 50 -3.07 7.12 -10.57
N GLY A 51 -3.79 7.87 -11.39
CA GLY A 51 -3.58 7.94 -12.83
C GLY A 51 -4.08 9.24 -13.43
N GLY A 52 -3.68 9.53 -14.66
CA GLY A 52 -4.07 10.74 -15.37
C GLY A 52 -3.10 11.08 -16.48
N SER A 53 -2.51 12.27 -16.39
CA SER A 53 -1.41 12.69 -17.28
C SER A 53 -0.09 12.00 -16.89
N ILE A 54 -0.02 11.43 -15.69
CA ILE A 54 1.07 10.55 -15.23
C ILE A 54 0.76 9.06 -15.49
N PRO A 55 1.79 8.21 -15.64
CA PRO A 55 1.63 6.77 -15.61
C PRO A 55 0.90 6.31 -14.34
N GLN A 56 0.11 5.24 -14.48
CA GLN A 56 -0.57 4.61 -13.35
C GLN A 56 0.45 4.27 -12.26
N THR A 57 0.23 4.78 -11.06
CA THR A 57 1.14 4.63 -9.93
C THR A 57 0.39 4.11 -8.72
N TRP A 58 1.05 3.25 -7.95
CA TRP A 58 0.50 2.65 -6.73
C TRP A 58 1.40 2.95 -5.53
N VAL A 59 0.79 3.24 -4.39
CA VAL A 59 1.49 3.52 -3.13
C VAL A 59 0.80 2.76 -1.99
N PHE A 60 1.56 2.04 -1.19
CA PHE A 60 1.05 1.24 -0.07
C PHE A 60 1.21 1.99 1.26
N PHE A 61 0.20 1.87 2.12
CA PHE A 61 0.14 2.41 3.46
C PHE A 61 -0.33 1.33 4.43
N GLU A 62 0.29 1.21 5.60
CA GLU A 62 -0.16 0.25 6.62
C GLU A 62 -1.47 0.68 7.31
N ASN A 63 -1.83 1.96 7.24
CA ASN A 63 -3.01 2.54 7.89
C ASN A 63 -3.92 3.24 6.88
N LEU A 64 -5.23 3.27 7.17
CA LEU A 64 -6.25 3.82 6.27
C LEU A 64 -6.18 5.36 6.19
N GLU A 65 -6.04 6.00 7.34
CA GLU A 65 -6.05 7.46 7.45
C GLU A 65 -5.01 8.14 6.55
N PRO A 66 -3.70 7.75 6.56
CA PRO A 66 -2.73 8.32 5.64
C PRO A 66 -3.03 8.01 4.18
N ALA A 67 -3.58 6.83 3.87
CA ALA A 67 -3.92 6.46 2.50
C ALA A 67 -5.02 7.37 1.92
N LEU A 68 -6.09 7.61 2.68
CA LEU A 68 -7.18 8.51 2.28
C LEU A 68 -6.71 9.95 2.14
N VAL A 69 -5.89 10.44 3.08
CA VAL A 69 -5.32 11.78 3.02
C VAL A 69 -4.43 11.95 1.80
N PHE A 70 -3.57 10.97 1.52
CA PHE A 70 -2.67 10.99 0.37
C PHE A 70 -3.44 10.97 -0.96
N GLY A 71 -4.41 10.07 -1.11
CA GLY A 71 -5.24 10.01 -2.32
C GLY A 71 -5.98 11.34 -2.58
N ARG A 72 -6.52 11.96 -1.52
CA ARG A 72 -7.20 13.25 -1.61
C ARG A 72 -6.25 14.39 -1.97
N ALA A 73 -5.05 14.42 -1.39
CA ALA A 73 -4.01 15.39 -1.76
C ALA A 73 -3.63 15.25 -3.24
N GLY A 74 -3.54 14.02 -3.75
CA GLY A 74 -3.35 13.74 -5.17
C GLY A 74 -4.43 14.36 -6.06
N ARG A 75 -5.71 14.26 -5.68
CA ARG A 75 -6.83 14.90 -6.39
C ARG A 75 -6.69 16.42 -6.51
N MET A 76 -6.01 17.08 -5.56
CA MET A 76 -5.79 18.52 -5.60
C MET A 76 -4.77 18.93 -6.68
N SER A 77 -3.93 18.01 -7.15
CA SER A 77 -3.08 18.20 -8.33
C SER A 77 -3.87 17.88 -9.61
N SER A 78 -4.83 18.74 -9.95
CA SER A 78 -5.77 18.53 -11.06
C SER A 78 -5.13 18.50 -12.46
N HIS A 79 -3.86 18.89 -12.58
CA HIS A 79 -3.14 18.89 -13.86
C HIS A 79 -2.63 17.48 -14.22
N ASP A 80 -2.11 16.77 -13.23
CA ASP A 80 -1.40 15.50 -13.43
C ASP A 80 -2.25 14.28 -13.08
N ILE A 81 -3.12 14.42 -12.07
CA ILE A 81 -3.92 13.34 -11.52
C ILE A 81 -5.39 13.57 -11.88
N ARG A 82 -5.94 12.67 -12.71
CA ARG A 82 -7.34 12.71 -13.17
C ARG A 82 -8.24 11.74 -12.42
N SER A 83 -7.65 10.70 -11.84
CA SER A 83 -8.36 9.71 -11.05
C SER A 83 -7.46 9.16 -9.94
N TYR A 84 -8.07 8.85 -8.81
CA TYR A 84 -7.46 8.02 -7.77
C TYR A 84 -8.50 7.07 -7.19
N GLY A 85 -8.03 6.06 -6.47
CA GLY A 85 -8.84 5.19 -5.63
C GLY A 85 -8.01 4.63 -4.47
N VAL A 86 -8.66 4.37 -3.34
CA VAL A 86 -8.05 3.76 -2.16
C VAL A 86 -8.66 2.39 -1.93
N TYR A 87 -7.82 1.37 -1.81
CA TYR A 87 -8.23 -0.02 -1.77
C TYR A 87 -7.61 -0.72 -0.58
N GLU A 88 -8.27 -1.74 -0.04
CA GLU A 88 -7.61 -2.72 0.82
C GLU A 88 -6.49 -3.42 0.03
N ALA A 89 -5.38 -3.70 0.70
CA ALA A 89 -4.23 -4.30 0.04
C ALA A 89 -3.37 -5.14 0.97
N ALA A 90 -2.57 -6.01 0.37
CA ALA A 90 -1.44 -6.65 1.03
C ALA A 90 -0.16 -6.39 0.24
N ARG A 91 0.91 -6.03 0.93
CA ARG A 91 2.26 -5.97 0.37
C ARG A 91 3.00 -7.24 0.76
N GLU A 92 3.38 -8.03 -0.23
CA GLU A 92 4.22 -9.21 -0.09
C GLU A 92 5.66 -8.86 -0.47
N ASN A 93 6.60 -9.16 0.42
CA ASN A 93 8.03 -9.20 0.13
C ASN A 93 8.48 -10.65 0.29
N ARG A 94 8.99 -11.25 -0.77
CA ARG A 94 9.42 -12.65 -0.77
C ARG A 94 10.77 -12.78 -1.46
N PHE A 95 11.69 -13.49 -0.82
CA PHE A 95 12.98 -13.82 -1.43
C PHE A 95 12.81 -14.90 -2.51
N ASP A 96 13.18 -14.59 -3.75
CA ASP A 96 13.32 -15.58 -4.81
C ASP A 96 14.74 -16.17 -4.80
N ALA A 97 14.85 -17.44 -4.41
CA ALA A 97 16.12 -18.15 -4.38
C ALA A 97 16.75 -18.35 -5.77
N ARG A 98 15.94 -18.39 -6.84
CA ARG A 98 16.44 -18.59 -8.21
C ARG A 98 17.09 -17.33 -8.75
N GLY A 99 16.44 -16.18 -8.59
CA GLY A 99 16.98 -14.87 -8.95
C GLY A 99 17.97 -14.29 -7.94
N ARG A 100 17.97 -14.81 -6.69
CA ARG A 100 18.69 -14.25 -5.53
C ARG A 100 18.33 -12.79 -5.28
N VAL A 101 17.05 -12.46 -5.43
CA VAL A 101 16.50 -11.11 -5.28
C VAL A 101 15.24 -11.15 -4.42
N ASP A 102 14.96 -10.07 -3.71
CA ASP A 102 13.66 -9.87 -3.08
C ASP A 102 12.66 -9.40 -4.13
N VAL A 103 11.51 -10.07 -4.17
CA VAL A 103 10.38 -9.72 -5.04
C VAL A 103 9.33 -9.02 -4.18
N THR A 104 8.96 -7.81 -4.58
CA THR A 104 7.91 -7.00 -3.96
C THR A 104 6.65 -7.05 -4.81
N THR A 105 5.60 -7.65 -4.26
CA THR A 105 4.28 -7.77 -4.91
C THR A 105 3.23 -6.97 -4.14
N LEU A 106 2.42 -6.21 -4.86
CA LEU A 106 1.24 -5.54 -4.32
C LEU A 106 -0.01 -6.33 -4.71
N LEU A 107 -0.78 -6.75 -3.70
CA LEU A 107 -2.08 -7.42 -3.88
C LEU A 107 -3.17 -6.41 -3.53
N VAL A 108 -4.03 -6.08 -4.49
CA VAL A 108 -5.09 -5.05 -4.33
C VAL A 108 -6.45 -5.73 -4.29
N ALA A 109 -7.21 -5.50 -3.22
CA ALA A 109 -8.53 -6.06 -3.02
C ALA A 109 -9.64 -5.13 -3.51
N GLY A 110 -10.52 -5.69 -4.34
CA GLY A 110 -11.90 -5.25 -4.52
C GLY A 110 -12.15 -3.75 -4.74
N LYS A 111 -13.12 -3.22 -3.98
CA LYS A 111 -13.76 -1.91 -4.22
C LYS A 111 -12.99 -0.76 -3.58
N SER A 112 -13.18 0.42 -4.18
CA SER A 112 -12.62 1.69 -3.71
C SER A 112 -13.34 2.14 -2.43
N ILE A 113 -12.59 2.30 -1.33
CA ILE A 113 -13.07 2.66 0.01
C ILE A 113 -13.24 4.18 0.16
N ASP A 114 -12.58 4.98 -0.68
CA ASP A 114 -12.70 6.45 -0.71
C ASP A 114 -14.11 6.98 -1.01
N ARG A 115 -15.09 6.09 -1.26
CA ARG A 115 -16.47 6.47 -1.61
C ARG A 115 -17.51 6.07 -0.56
N GLU A 116 -17.08 5.51 0.58
CA GLU A 116 -18.00 4.86 1.54
C GLU A 116 -18.56 5.76 2.65
N GLY A 117 -18.27 7.07 2.64
CA GLY A 117 -19.15 8.07 3.28
C GLY A 117 -18.77 8.58 4.68
N ASP A 118 -17.65 8.19 5.28
CA ASP A 118 -17.19 8.70 6.59
C ASP A 118 -15.80 9.37 6.56
N GLU A 119 -15.50 10.06 5.45
CA GLU A 119 -14.21 10.71 5.28
C GLU A 119 -13.92 11.75 6.37
N ALA A 120 -14.94 12.53 6.77
CA ALA A 120 -14.75 13.65 7.69
C ALA A 120 -14.26 13.23 9.09
N GLU A 121 -14.66 12.05 9.57
CA GLU A 121 -14.12 11.50 10.82
C GLU A 121 -12.67 11.06 10.69
N ILE A 122 -12.34 10.37 9.60
CA ILE A 122 -11.00 9.90 9.29
C ILE A 122 -10.03 11.09 9.20
N PHE A 123 -10.41 12.18 8.52
CA PHE A 123 -9.59 13.39 8.46
C PHE A 123 -9.39 14.04 9.83
N ARG A 124 -10.44 14.11 10.66
CA ARG A 124 -10.31 14.62 12.04
C ARG A 124 -9.38 13.75 12.88
N ARG A 125 -9.38 12.43 12.70
CA ARG A 125 -8.44 11.53 13.38
C ARG A 125 -7.01 11.73 12.88
N TRP A 126 -6.81 11.84 11.57
CA TRP A 126 -5.49 12.10 10.99
C TRP A 126 -4.88 13.41 11.50
N VAL A 127 -5.63 14.52 11.46
CA VAL A 127 -5.16 15.82 11.95
C VAL A 127 -4.74 15.74 13.42
N ARG A 128 -5.53 15.04 14.25
CA ARG A 128 -5.14 14.77 15.65
C ARG A 128 -3.87 13.94 15.74
N GLY A 129 -3.63 12.99 14.84
CA GLY A 129 -2.42 12.18 14.79
C GLY A 129 -1.18 12.92 14.27
N CYS A 130 -1.32 14.12 13.72
CA CYS A 130 -0.17 14.96 13.31
C CYS A 130 0.39 15.81 14.45
N ASP A 131 -0.34 15.94 15.57
CA ASP A 131 0.11 16.66 16.76
C ASP A 131 1.03 15.78 17.60
N PRO A 132 2.31 16.15 17.83
CA PRO A 132 3.26 15.38 18.63
C PRO A 132 2.78 14.98 20.02
N GLU A 133 1.93 15.80 20.63
CA GLU A 133 1.41 15.58 21.99
C GLU A 133 0.14 14.73 22.03
N SER A 134 -0.34 14.32 20.85
CA SER A 134 -1.57 13.55 20.72
C SER A 134 -1.36 12.08 21.03
N ALA A 135 -2.34 11.48 21.71
CA ALA A 135 -2.41 10.02 21.89
C ALA A 135 -2.44 9.23 20.56
N TYR A 136 -2.66 9.92 19.43
CA TYR A 136 -2.70 9.35 18.08
C TYR A 136 -1.37 9.50 17.32
N TYR A 137 -0.35 10.18 17.87
CA TYR A 137 0.91 10.50 17.18
C TYR A 137 1.82 9.28 16.95
N GLU A 138 1.74 8.24 17.80
CA GLU A 138 2.63 7.06 17.72
C GLU A 138 1.97 5.70 17.99
N SER A 139 0.69 5.50 17.65
CA SER A 139 0.02 4.22 17.99
C SER A 139 0.46 2.99 17.15
N GLY A 140 1.45 3.11 16.24
CA GLY A 140 1.84 2.03 15.32
C GLY A 140 3.30 1.55 15.37
N TRP A 141 4.28 2.39 15.74
CA TRP A 141 5.71 2.03 15.63
C TRP A 141 6.28 1.31 16.86
N ALA A 142 5.67 1.49 18.04
CA ALA A 142 6.20 0.95 19.29
C ALA A 142 5.80 -0.51 19.59
N ARG A 143 4.90 -1.14 18.81
CA ARG A 143 4.44 -2.52 19.08
C ARG A 143 5.15 -3.60 18.27
N SER A 144 5.97 -3.25 17.28
CA SER A 144 6.73 -4.20 16.44
C SER A 144 8.23 -4.25 16.74
N SER A 145 8.77 -3.29 17.51
CA SER A 145 10.13 -3.35 18.03
C SER A 145 10.14 -4.12 19.35
N GLY A 146 10.31 -5.44 19.25
CA GLY A 146 10.38 -6.36 20.38
C GLY A 146 11.29 -5.86 21.50
N LYS A 147 10.86 -6.14 22.73
CA LYS A 147 11.65 -6.07 23.96
C LYS A 147 13.07 -6.58 23.68
N ARG A 148 14.06 -5.68 23.61
CA ARG A 148 15.44 -6.08 23.81
C ARG A 148 15.56 -6.46 25.28
N SER A 149 15.58 -7.77 25.52
CA SER A 149 16.03 -8.35 26.78
C SER A 149 17.42 -7.76 27.08
N ALA A 150 17.49 -6.93 28.11
CA ALA A 150 18.76 -6.49 28.65
C ALA A 150 19.33 -7.67 29.44
N ILE A 151 20.28 -8.37 28.84
CA ILE A 151 21.25 -9.16 29.58
C ILE A 151 22.16 -8.16 30.28
N ARG A 152 22.10 -8.13 31.61
CA ARG A 152 23.26 -7.97 32.50
C ARG A 152 22.90 -8.47 33.90
#